data_AF-A0A9D4QG84-F1
#
_entry.id   AF-A0A9D4QG84-F1
#
_cell.length_a   1.000
_cell.length_b   1.000
_cell.length_c   1.000
_cell.angle_alpha   90.00
_cell.angle_beta   90.00
_cell.angle_gamma   90.00
#
_symmetry.space_group_name_H-M   'P 1'
#
loop_
_entity.id
_entity.type
_entity.pdbx_description
1 polymer ?
#
loop_
_entity_poly.entity_id
_entity_poly.type
_entity_poly.pdbx_seq_one_letter_code
_entity_poly.pdbx_strand_id
1 'polypeptide(L)'
;MEGCYTAELLYQMYSDPLNKLYLLHLRPILREVQHANKAYERNDANPAKLLEGLVLLIKTICSKVVIPTAKIDPLCQPIDGHLDPKPYLGYEFEKLANTLPAGPEVDFVRQRCVAFTVKLSSELRQRLPLNFKILQVIARLSVGACLRVLKEPITELAEHFGLQPNRIDLVDT
;
A
#
# COMPACT_ATOMS: atom_id res chain seq x y z
N MET A 1 28.93 -18.28 -24.82
CA MET A 1 28.67 -16.97 -25.45
C MET A 1 27.42 -16.28 -24.90
N GLU A 2 26.41 -17.00 -24.39
CA GLU A 2 25.18 -16.40 -23.84
C GLU A 2 25.39 -15.50 -22.61
N GLY A 3 26.29 -15.86 -21.68
CA GLY A 3 26.56 -15.04 -20.49
C GLY A 3 27.12 -13.64 -20.78
N CYS A 4 27.87 -13.48 -21.88
CA CYS A 4 28.45 -12.19 -22.28
C CYS A 4 27.38 -11.30 -22.92
N TYR A 5 26.50 -11.89 -23.75
CA TYR A 5 25.35 -11.19 -24.34
C TYR A 5 24.36 -10.70 -23.29
N THR A 6 24.02 -11.53 -22.30
CA THR A 6 23.12 -11.13 -21.20
C THR A 6 23.74 -10.03 -20.33
N ALA A 7 25.05 -10.13 -20.05
CA ALA A 7 25.75 -9.11 -19.28
C ALA A 7 25.77 -7.75 -20.02
N GLU A 8 25.98 -7.77 -21.34
CA GLU A 8 25.99 -6.56 -22.16
C GLU A 8 24.61 -5.92 -22.29
N LEU A 9 23.56 -6.74 -22.46
CA LEU A 9 22.17 -6.25 -22.45
C LEU A 9 21.81 -5.61 -21.10
N LEU A 10 22.15 -6.27 -19.98
CA LEU A 10 21.93 -5.70 -18.65
C LEU A 10 22.68 -4.38 -18.48
N TYR A 11 23.95 -4.32 -18.91
CA TYR A 11 24.73 -3.09 -18.87
C TYR A 11 24.07 -1.96 -19.64
N GLN A 12 23.58 -2.23 -20.86
CA GLN A 12 22.85 -1.24 -21.66
C GLN A 12 21.56 -0.77 -20.95
N MET A 13 20.80 -1.69 -20.34
CA MET A 13 19.59 -1.34 -19.59
C MET A 13 19.88 -0.48 -18.35
N TYR A 14 20.94 -0.78 -17.59
CA TYR A 14 21.31 -0.02 -16.39
C TYR A 14 22.00 1.31 -16.69
N SER A 15 22.64 1.42 -17.85
CA SER A 15 23.29 2.64 -18.33
C SER A 15 22.28 3.70 -18.79
N ASP A 16 21.05 3.32 -19.09
CA ASP A 16 19.98 4.23 -19.48
C ASP A 16 19.41 5.00 -18.26
N PRO A 17 19.51 6.35 -18.24
CA PRO A 17 19.01 7.16 -17.13
C PRO A 17 17.47 7.12 -16.96
N LEU A 18 16.70 6.82 -18.01
CA LEU A 18 15.24 6.68 -17.93
C LEU A 18 14.86 5.37 -17.21
N ASN A 19 15.57 4.28 -17.49
CA ASN A 19 15.40 3.03 -16.75
C ASN A 19 15.78 3.22 -15.28
N LYS A 20 16.85 3.97 -15.02
CA LYS A 20 17.24 4.33 -13.65
C LYS A 20 16.14 5.13 -12.95
N LEU A 21 15.53 6.12 -13.61
CA LEU A 21 14.38 6.85 -13.06
C LEU A 21 13.24 5.91 -12.65
N TYR A 22 12.83 5.01 -13.54
CA TYR A 22 11.78 4.04 -13.24
C TYR A 22 12.13 3.14 -12.05
N LEU A 23 13.38 2.66 -11.98
CA LEU A 23 13.88 1.84 -10.88
C LEU A 23 13.92 2.59 -9.54
N LEU A 24 14.21 3.89 -9.54
CA LEU A 24 14.17 4.73 -8.33
C LEU A 24 12.76 4.79 -7.72
N HIS A 25 11.73 4.81 -8.56
CA HIS A 25 10.33 4.73 -8.10
C HIS A 25 9.96 3.32 -7.62
N LEU A 26 10.33 2.29 -8.39
CA LEU A 26 9.99 0.91 -8.09
C LEU A 26 10.64 0.39 -6.81
N ARG A 27 11.92 0.67 -6.60
CA ARG A 27 12.72 0.10 -5.51
C ARG A 27 12.05 0.24 -4.13
N PRO A 28 11.60 1.43 -3.67
CA PRO A 28 10.94 1.55 -2.38
C PRO A 28 9.59 0.81 -2.36
N ILE A 29 8.83 0.78 -3.46
CA ILE A 29 7.54 0.06 -3.51
C ILE A 29 7.77 -1.44 -3.37
N LEU A 30 8.71 -2.00 -4.15
CA LEU A 30 9.03 -3.42 -4.12
C LEU A 30 9.57 -3.84 -2.75
N ARG A 31 10.34 -2.98 -2.08
CA ARG A 31 10.82 -3.24 -0.71
C ARG A 31 9.66 -3.45 0.27
N GLU A 32 8.65 -2.58 0.23
CA GLU A 32 7.47 -2.68 1.10
C GLU A 32 6.64 -3.94 0.79
N VAL A 33 6.40 -4.22 -0.51
CA VAL A 33 5.69 -5.42 -0.95
C VAL A 33 6.43 -6.70 -0.51
N GLN A 34 7.75 -6.72 -0.64
CA GLN A 34 8.57 -7.86 -0.26
C GLN A 34 8.62 -8.04 1.26
N HIS A 35 8.59 -6.94 2.02
CA HIS A 35 8.47 -6.99 3.48
C HIS A 35 7.13 -7.62 3.91
N ALA A 36 6.03 -7.20 3.28
CA ALA A 36 4.72 -7.79 3.53
C ALA A 36 4.71 -9.28 3.17
N ASN A 37 5.18 -9.67 1.98
CA ASN A 37 5.23 -11.08 1.58
C ASN A 37 6.02 -11.95 2.58
N LYS A 38 7.20 -11.47 3.02
CA LYS A 38 8.00 -12.16 4.04
C LYS A 38 7.29 -12.30 5.39
N ALA A 39 6.36 -11.39 5.72
CA ALA A 39 5.55 -11.52 6.93
C ALA A 39 4.54 -12.67 6.78
N TYR A 40 3.94 -12.83 5.60
CA TYR A 40 3.01 -13.93 5.27
C TYR A 40 3.71 -15.30 5.18
N GLU A 41 4.99 -15.34 4.86
CA GLU A 41 5.79 -16.58 4.79
C GLU A 41 6.18 -17.15 6.17
N ARG A 42 5.88 -16.45 7.28
CA ARG A 42 6.24 -16.92 8.63
C ARG A 42 5.28 -17.99 9.13
N ASN A 43 5.81 -19.05 9.73
CA ASN A 43 5.04 -20.17 10.28
C ASN A 43 4.18 -19.82 11.50
N ASP A 44 4.52 -18.75 12.22
CA ASP A 44 3.87 -18.29 13.45
C ASP A 44 3.20 -16.90 13.28
N ALA A 45 2.91 -16.52 12.04
CA ALA A 45 2.37 -15.20 11.74
C ALA A 45 0.99 -14.99 12.38
N ASN A 46 0.82 -13.89 13.12
CA ASN A 46 -0.48 -13.50 13.66
C ASN A 46 -1.39 -12.96 12.53
N PRO A 47 -2.55 -13.60 12.26
CA PRO A 47 -3.43 -13.20 11.15
C PRO A 47 -3.94 -11.76 11.23
N ALA A 48 -4.20 -11.24 12.44
CA ALA A 48 -4.64 -9.86 12.62
C ALA A 48 -3.54 -8.85 12.24
N LYS A 49 -2.29 -9.13 12.64
CA LYS A 49 -1.13 -8.30 12.27
C LYS A 49 -0.83 -8.36 10.77
N LEU A 50 -1.04 -9.52 10.14
CA LEU A 50 -0.89 -9.67 8.69
C LEU A 50 -1.93 -8.82 7.93
N LEU A 51 -3.18 -8.81 8.42
CA LEU A 51 -4.23 -7.97 7.86
C LEU A 51 -3.90 -6.47 8.02
N GLU A 52 -3.48 -6.04 9.21
CA GLU A 52 -3.05 -4.67 9.46
C GLU A 52 -1.90 -4.26 8.54
N GLY A 53 -0.89 -5.13 8.38
CA GLY A 53 0.25 -4.90 7.49
C GLY A 53 -0.16 -4.76 6.03
N LEU A 54 -1.08 -5.60 5.55
CA LEU A 54 -1.60 -5.50 4.17
C LEU A 54 -2.41 -4.21 3.96
N VAL A 55 -3.26 -3.83 4.93
CA VAL A 55 -4.02 -2.58 4.89
C VAL A 55 -3.10 -1.37 4.86
N LEU A 56 -2.06 -1.36 5.70
CA LEU A 56 -1.06 -0.30 5.72
C LEU A 56 -0.32 -0.22 4.39
N LEU A 57 0.13 -1.36 3.85
CA LEU A 57 0.80 -1.43 2.55
C LEU A 57 -0.04 -0.79 1.44
N ILE A 58 -1.32 -1.17 1.34
CA ILE A 58 -2.24 -0.62 0.32
C ILE A 58 -2.37 0.89 0.48
N LYS A 59 -2.61 1.39 1.71
CA LYS A 59 -2.73 2.82 1.99
C LYS A 59 -1.45 3.58 1.61
N THR A 60 -0.29 3.06 1.98
CA THR A 60 1.02 3.69 1.71
C THR A 60 1.37 3.70 0.22
N ILE A 61 1.01 2.65 -0.54
CA ILE A 61 1.23 2.63 -1.99
C ILE A 61 0.30 3.63 -2.69
N CYS A 62 -0.98 3.63 -2.33
CA CYS A 62 -1.96 4.55 -2.91
C CYS A 62 -1.63 6.02 -2.62
N SER A 63 -1.18 6.34 -1.40
CA SER A 63 -0.86 7.73 -1.01
C SER A 63 0.29 8.36 -1.80
N LYS A 64 1.08 7.57 -2.55
CA LYS A 64 2.16 8.10 -3.41
C LYS A 64 1.66 8.73 -4.71
N VAL A 65 0.46 8.37 -5.15
CA VAL A 65 -0.09 8.79 -6.45
C VAL A 65 -1.47 9.42 -6.36
N VAL A 66 -2.13 9.33 -5.21
CA VAL A 66 -3.44 9.95 -4.94
C VAL A 66 -3.26 11.36 -4.37
N ILE A 67 -4.17 12.27 -4.73
CA ILE A 67 -4.20 13.63 -4.21
C ILE A 67 -4.37 13.59 -2.68
N PRO A 68 -3.51 14.28 -1.89
CA PRO A 68 -3.58 14.23 -0.42
C PRO A 68 -4.90 14.71 0.19
N THR A 69 -5.65 15.55 -0.53
CA THR A 69 -6.94 16.09 -0.09
C THR A 69 -8.12 15.19 -0.41
N ALA A 70 -7.92 14.10 -1.16
CA ALA A 70 -9.00 13.22 -1.56
C ALA A 70 -9.46 12.34 -0.39
N LYS A 71 -10.76 12.45 -0.04
CA LYS A 71 -11.39 11.67 1.03
C LYS A 71 -11.88 10.32 0.51
N ILE A 72 -10.96 9.46 0.08
CA ILE A 72 -11.29 8.13 -0.44
C ILE A 72 -10.70 7.09 0.48
N ASP A 73 -11.44 6.00 0.68
CA ASP A 73 -10.87 4.79 1.25
C ASP A 73 -10.30 3.91 0.13
N PRO A 74 -8.96 3.85 -0.06
CA PRO A 74 -8.34 3.04 -1.12
C PRO A 74 -8.57 1.54 -0.95
N LEU A 75 -9.06 1.10 0.21
CA LEU A 75 -9.43 -0.29 0.45
C LEU A 75 -10.76 -0.65 -0.22
N CYS A 76 -11.67 0.31 -0.34
CA CYS A 76 -13.03 0.08 -0.83
C CYS A 76 -13.24 0.50 -2.29
N GLN A 77 -12.48 1.50 -2.77
CA GLN A 77 -12.73 2.13 -4.07
C GLN A 77 -11.46 2.22 -4.92
N PRO A 78 -11.57 2.18 -6.26
CA PRO A 78 -10.42 2.36 -7.14
C PRO A 78 -9.92 3.80 -7.07
N ILE A 79 -8.60 3.98 -7.23
CA ILE A 79 -7.95 5.28 -7.06
C ILE A 79 -7.87 6.11 -8.35
N ASP A 80 -8.24 5.54 -9.50
CA ASP A 80 -8.07 6.11 -10.85
C ASP A 80 -8.68 7.51 -11.01
N GLY A 81 -9.81 7.79 -10.33
CA GLY A 81 -10.50 9.08 -10.41
C GLY A 81 -9.88 10.22 -9.59
N HIS A 82 -8.83 9.94 -8.81
CA HIS A 82 -8.30 10.88 -7.82
C HIS A 82 -6.77 10.91 -7.79
N LEU A 83 -6.16 10.60 -8.93
CA LEU A 83 -4.72 10.65 -9.12
C LEU A 83 -4.25 12.11 -9.10
N ASP A 84 -3.10 12.34 -8.48
CA ASP A 84 -2.41 13.61 -8.55
C ASP A 84 -1.91 13.80 -10.00
N PRO A 85 -2.22 14.92 -10.67
CA PRO A 85 -1.70 15.22 -12.01
C PRO A 85 -0.17 15.23 -12.08
N LYS A 86 0.51 15.56 -10.97
CA LYS A 86 1.98 15.56 -10.88
C LYS A 86 2.43 15.01 -9.53
N PRO A 87 2.33 13.68 -9.33
CA PRO A 87 2.66 13.05 -8.07
C PRO A 87 4.14 13.16 -7.78
N TYR A 88 4.48 13.41 -6.51
CA TYR A 88 5.86 13.37 -6.05
C TYR A 88 6.33 11.91 -5.92
N LEU A 89 7.20 11.48 -6.83
CA LEU A 89 7.68 10.09 -6.91
C LEU A 89 8.93 9.83 -6.05
N GLY A 90 9.35 10.81 -5.25
CA GLY A 90 10.47 10.72 -4.33
C GLY A 90 11.65 11.62 -4.70
N TYR A 91 12.49 11.92 -3.71
CA TYR A 91 13.56 12.92 -3.84
C TYR A 91 14.58 12.55 -4.93
N GLU A 92 15.07 11.31 -4.92
CA GLU A 92 16.05 10.84 -5.90
C GLU A 92 15.49 10.82 -7.32
N PHE A 93 14.19 10.50 -7.46
CA PHE A 93 13.48 10.53 -8.73
C PHE A 93 13.44 11.96 -9.29
N GLU A 94 12.94 12.91 -8.49
CA GLU A 94 12.84 14.31 -8.95
C GLU A 94 14.20 14.94 -9.23
N LYS A 95 15.21 14.63 -8.40
CA LYS A 95 16.57 15.10 -8.62
C LYS A 95 17.13 14.63 -9.96
N LEU A 96 17.00 13.35 -10.28
CA LEU A 96 17.48 12.80 -11.54
C LEU A 96 16.64 13.31 -12.73
N ALA A 97 15.33 13.44 -12.56
CA ALA A 97 14.44 13.95 -13.60
C ALA A 97 14.77 15.40 -13.99
N ASN A 98 15.17 16.23 -13.01
CA ASN A 98 15.59 17.62 -13.26
C ASN A 98 16.97 17.74 -13.91
N THR A 99 17.82 16.72 -13.80
CA THR A 99 19.14 16.71 -14.46
C THR A 99 19.08 16.27 -15.92
N LEU A 100 18.01 15.59 -16.32
CA LEU A 100 17.81 15.16 -17.69
C LEU A 100 17.20 16.30 -18.52
N PRO A 101 17.49 16.35 -19.84
CA PRO A 101 16.84 17.30 -20.72
C PRO A 101 15.32 17.12 -20.66
N ALA A 102 14.60 18.24 -20.56
CA ALA A 102 13.15 18.25 -20.55
C ALA A 102 12.64 17.69 -21.89
N GLY A 103 12.10 16.47 -21.85
CA GLY A 103 11.60 15.76 -23.01
C GLY A 103 10.42 14.87 -22.65
N PRO A 104 9.63 14.43 -23.65
CA PRO A 104 8.43 13.61 -23.42
C PRO A 104 8.74 12.26 -22.76
N GLU A 105 9.99 11.82 -22.81
CA GLU A 105 10.46 10.55 -22.24
C GLU A 105 10.33 10.52 -20.72
N VAL A 106 10.66 11.62 -20.03
CA VAL A 106 10.55 11.70 -18.56
C VAL A 106 9.08 11.65 -18.13
N ASP A 107 8.20 12.34 -18.86
CA ASP A 107 6.76 12.32 -18.61
C ASP A 107 6.16 10.93 -18.88
N PHE A 108 6.64 10.25 -19.93
CA PHE A 108 6.27 8.86 -20.20
C PHE A 108 6.68 7.93 -19.05
N VAL A 109 7.89 8.08 -18.51
CA VAL A 109 8.32 7.30 -17.33
C VAL A 109 7.45 7.60 -16.11
N ARG A 110 7.07 8.86 -15.87
CA ARG A 110 6.14 9.23 -14.78
C ARG A 110 4.78 8.57 -14.95
N GLN A 111 4.19 8.63 -16.14
CA GLN A 111 2.92 7.97 -16.44
C GLN A 111 3.01 6.46 -16.20
N ARG A 112 4.13 5.84 -16.60
CA ARG A 112 4.39 4.42 -16.34
C ARG A 112 4.52 4.10 -14.85
N CYS A 113 5.17 4.95 -14.06
CA CYS A 113 5.25 4.84 -12.60
C CYS A 113 3.85 4.89 -11.95
N VAL A 114 3.01 5.83 -12.39
CA VAL A 114 1.64 5.96 -11.90
C VAL A 114 0.81 4.74 -12.28
N ALA A 115 0.83 4.34 -13.55
CA ALA A 115 0.11 3.17 -14.05
C ALA A 115 0.50 1.88 -13.31
N PHE A 116 1.80 1.70 -13.04
CA PHE A 116 2.28 0.58 -12.21
C PHE A 116 1.68 0.63 -10.80
N THR A 117 1.69 1.80 -10.16
CA THR A 117 1.20 1.97 -8.79
C THR A 117 -0.31 1.72 -8.70
N VAL A 118 -1.07 2.20 -9.68
CA VAL A 118 -2.51 1.95 -9.82
C VAL A 118 -2.77 0.46 -9.98
N LYS A 119 -2.10 -0.21 -10.93
CA LYS A 119 -2.27 -1.64 -11.15
C LYS A 119 -1.92 -2.45 -9.90
N LEU A 120 -0.78 -2.17 -9.27
CA LEU A 120 -0.36 -2.83 -8.04
C LEU A 120 -1.36 -2.64 -6.90
N SER A 121 -1.91 -1.43 -6.73
CA SER A 121 -2.92 -1.17 -5.72
C SER A 121 -4.19 -2.00 -5.95
N SER A 122 -4.60 -2.17 -7.21
CA SER A 122 -5.76 -2.99 -7.57
C SER A 122 -5.53 -4.48 -7.26
N GLU A 123 -4.34 -5.00 -7.57
CA GLU A 123 -3.95 -6.38 -7.32
C GLU A 123 -3.81 -6.68 -5.82
N LEU A 124 -3.25 -5.74 -5.04
CA LEU A 124 -3.17 -5.88 -3.58
C LEU A 124 -4.55 -5.81 -2.93
N ARG A 125 -5.45 -4.95 -3.43
CA ARG A 125 -6.83 -4.86 -2.94
C ARG A 125 -7.62 -6.14 -3.23
N GLN A 126 -7.41 -6.79 -4.38
CA GLN A 126 -8.05 -8.08 -4.68
C GLN A 126 -7.65 -9.20 -3.70
N ARG A 127 -6.54 -9.05 -2.99
CA ARG A 127 -6.11 -9.99 -1.94
C ARG A 127 -6.75 -9.73 -0.58
N LEU A 128 -7.47 -8.61 -0.40
CA LEU A 128 -8.23 -8.37 0.82
C LEU A 128 -9.47 -9.27 0.84
N PRO A 129 -9.76 -9.95 1.96
CA PRO A 129 -10.98 -10.72 2.09
C PRO A 129 -12.20 -9.78 2.15
N LEU A 130 -13.36 -10.23 1.65
CA LEU A 130 -14.58 -9.41 1.61
C LEU A 130 -15.00 -8.88 2.99
N ASN A 131 -14.74 -9.65 4.04
CA ASN A 131 -15.05 -9.34 5.43
C ASN A 131 -13.90 -8.65 6.17
N PHE A 132 -12.92 -8.05 5.48
CA PHE A 132 -11.75 -7.44 6.13
C PHE A 132 -12.12 -6.41 7.20
N LYS A 133 -13.20 -5.63 7.01
CA LYS A 133 -13.69 -4.67 8.01
C LYS A 133 -14.08 -5.36 9.32
N ILE A 134 -14.83 -6.46 9.23
CA ILE A 134 -15.22 -7.26 10.40
C ILE A 134 -13.96 -7.85 11.07
N LEU A 135 -13.01 -8.36 10.27
CA LEU A 135 -11.75 -8.88 10.80
C LEU A 135 -10.92 -7.82 11.54
N GLN A 136 -10.96 -6.56 11.08
CA GLN A 136 -10.32 -5.44 11.79
C GLN A 136 -11.00 -5.16 13.14
N VAL A 137 -12.33 -5.23 13.21
CA VAL A 137 -13.05 -5.06 14.48
C VAL A 137 -12.75 -6.24 15.42
N ILE A 138 -12.73 -7.48 14.91
CA ILE A 138 -12.37 -8.67 15.69
C ILE A 138 -10.92 -8.61 16.18
N ALA A 139 -10.00 -8.01 15.43
CA ALA A 139 -8.61 -7.82 15.86
C ALA A 139 -8.48 -7.03 17.18
N ARG A 140 -9.48 -6.19 17.51
CA ARG A 140 -9.58 -5.49 18.81
C ARG A 140 -9.75 -6.45 20.00
N LEU A 141 -10.20 -7.68 19.76
CA LEU A 141 -10.30 -8.75 20.77
C LEU A 141 -9.02 -9.57 20.91
N SER A 142 -7.93 -9.20 20.22
CA SER A 142 -6.65 -9.88 20.41
C SER A 142 -6.16 -9.74 21.86
N VAL A 143 -5.47 -10.75 22.38
CA VAL A 143 -4.95 -10.76 23.76
C VAL A 143 -4.18 -9.47 24.08
N GLY A 144 -3.31 -9.03 23.15
CA GLY A 144 -2.56 -7.78 23.31
C GLY A 144 -3.45 -6.55 23.39
N ALA A 145 -4.55 -6.48 22.63
CA ALA A 145 -5.48 -5.37 22.66
C ALA A 145 -6.34 -5.37 23.95
N CYS A 146 -6.82 -6.54 24.39
CA CYS A 146 -7.62 -6.66 25.62
C CYS A 146 -6.84 -6.33 26.90
N LEU A 147 -5.52 -6.54 26.89
CA LEU A 147 -4.63 -6.23 28.02
C LEU A 147 -4.18 -4.76 28.07
N ARG A 148 -4.56 -3.91 27.09
CA ARG A 148 -4.24 -2.47 27.12
C ARG A 148 -5.01 -1.77 28.25
N VAL A 149 -4.34 -0.81 28.89
CA VAL A 149 -4.93 0.04 29.94
C VAL A 149 -6.12 0.83 29.41
N LEU A 150 -5.98 1.39 28.20
CA LEU A 150 -7.04 2.06 27.47
C LEU A 150 -7.67 1.06 26.50
N LYS A 151 -8.92 0.68 26.78
CA LYS A 151 -9.71 -0.20 25.93
C LYS A 151 -10.39 0.62 24.84
N GLU A 152 -10.34 0.12 23.61
CA GLU A 152 -11.14 0.68 22.53
C GLU A 152 -12.63 0.35 22.74
N PRO A 153 -13.54 1.24 22.32
CA PRO A 153 -14.97 0.97 22.44
C PRO A 153 -15.36 -0.27 21.62
N ILE A 154 -16.15 -1.14 22.23
CA ILE A 154 -16.68 -2.37 21.62
C ILE A 154 -18.07 -2.17 20.99
N THR A 155 -18.56 -0.94 20.94
CA THR A 155 -19.90 -0.59 20.43
C THR A 155 -20.12 -1.08 18.99
N GLU A 156 -19.17 -0.79 18.10
CA GLU A 156 -19.17 -1.23 16.70
C GLU A 156 -19.18 -2.77 16.58
N LEU A 157 -18.47 -3.45 17.48
CA LEU A 157 -18.48 -4.92 17.53
C LEU A 157 -19.84 -5.45 18.02
N ALA A 158 -20.42 -4.84 19.06
CA ALA A 158 -21.72 -5.22 19.62
C ALA A 158 -22.84 -5.06 18.59
N GLU A 159 -22.83 -3.97 17.82
CA GLU A 159 -23.73 -3.74 16.68
C GLU A 159 -23.59 -4.84 15.63
N HIS A 160 -22.37 -5.26 15.29
CA HIS A 160 -22.12 -6.37 14.36
C HIS A 160 -22.66 -7.72 14.85
N PHE A 161 -22.78 -7.94 16.17
CA PHE A 161 -23.41 -9.12 16.76
C PHE A 161 -24.94 -9.01 16.91
N GLY A 162 -25.54 -7.90 16.45
CA GLY A 162 -26.99 -7.68 16.51
C GLY A 162 -27.50 -7.24 17.88
N LEU A 163 -26.62 -6.72 18.75
CA LEU A 163 -27.03 -6.11 20.00
C LEU A 163 -27.67 -4.75 19.73
N GLN A 164 -28.91 -4.57 20.19
CA GLN A 164 -29.65 -3.31 20.09
C GLN A 164 -28.95 -2.22 20.93
N PRO A 165 -28.89 -0.96 20.47
CA PRO A 165 -28.24 0.15 21.19
C PRO A 165 -28.68 0.28 22.65
N ASN A 166 -29.97 0.02 22.92
CA ASN A 166 -30.56 0.08 24.25
C ASN A 166 -29.95 -0.93 25.27
N ARG A 167 -29.19 -1.94 24.82
CA ARG A 167 -28.46 -2.88 25.69
C ARG A 167 -26.97 -2.57 25.80
N ILE A 168 -26.45 -1.65 24.98
CA ILE A 168 -25.04 -1.26 24.92
C ILE A 168 -24.76 -0.12 25.91
N ASP A 169 -25.75 0.72 26.19
CA ASP A 169 -25.67 1.83 27.17
C ASP A 169 -25.87 1.39 28.64
N LEU A 170 -26.22 0.12 28.89
CA LEU A 170 -26.34 -0.44 30.23
C LEU A 170 -24.97 -0.93 30.73
N VAL A 171 -24.08 0.02 31.03
CA VAL A 171 -23.06 -0.20 32.05
C VAL A 171 -23.45 0.70 33.21
N ASP A 172 -24.44 0.25 33.99
CA ASP A 172 -24.67 0.79 35.32
C ASP A 172 -23.38 0.59 36.14
N THR A 173 -22.95 1.69 36.76
CA THR A 173 -21.83 1.83 37.71
C THR A 173 -21.71 0.72 38.73
#